data_AF-A0A6J5CCV6-F1
#
_entry.id   AF-A0A6J5CCV6-F1
#
_cell.length_a   1.000
_cell.length_b   1.000
_cell.length_c   1.000
_cell.angle_alpha   90.00
_cell.angle_beta   90.00
_cell.angle_gamma   90.00
#
_symmetry.space_group_name_H-M   'P 1'
#
loop_
_entity.id
_entity.type
_entity.pdbx_description
1 polymer ?
#
loop_
_entity_poly.entity_id
_entity_poly.type
_entity_poly.pdbx_seq_one_letter_code
_entity_poly.pdbx_strand_id
1 'polypeptide(L)'
;MENEHEHKAVASEDIFYPDHDARTESKTFLKTKRDGKKAGLRCAITGQSEDVEYHHATLEYAFQNAVRWDIVKGIALGTVKELPVLDPYTWEPTGEMAPVEGFLIFWIVEFFKWRGFDFEAFDPAFPETFVDSAQAMLVLHKHLHREKNHGVHAITGPIFLLQAFPFVDGFVFSPDELEARHKTKE
;
A
#
# COMPACT_ATOMS: atom_id res chain seq x y z
N MET A 1 -16.63 -30.86 -3.30
CA MET A 1 -15.75 -29.77 -2.81
C MET A 1 -16.41 -29.26 -1.54
N GLU A 2 -15.95 -29.71 -0.37
CA GLU A 2 -16.64 -29.47 0.92
C GLU A 2 -15.74 -28.75 1.97
N ASN A 3 -14.63 -28.14 1.55
CA ASN A 3 -13.66 -27.59 2.51
C ASN A 3 -13.58 -26.06 2.54
N GLU A 4 -14.42 -25.35 1.78
CA GLU A 4 -14.48 -23.88 1.80
C GLU A 4 -15.64 -23.45 2.72
N HIS A 5 -15.37 -22.49 3.61
CA HIS A 5 -16.39 -21.86 4.44
C HIS A 5 -16.34 -20.36 4.23
N GLU A 6 -17.51 -19.74 4.07
CA GLU A 6 -17.63 -18.29 3.92
C GLU A 6 -17.40 -17.62 5.29
N HIS A 7 -16.42 -16.73 5.37
CA HIS A 7 -16.24 -15.85 6.52
C HIS A 7 -16.86 -14.48 6.22
N LYS A 8 -17.90 -14.11 6.96
CA LYS A 8 -18.52 -12.76 6.89
C LYS A 8 -18.13 -11.94 8.10
N ALA A 9 -17.58 -10.75 7.84
CA ALA A 9 -17.29 -9.75 8.85
C ALA A 9 -17.75 -8.37 8.38
N VAL A 10 -18.08 -7.49 9.33
CA VAL A 10 -18.33 -6.06 9.10
C VAL A 10 -17.23 -5.30 9.82
N ALA A 11 -16.50 -4.45 9.09
CA ALA A 11 -15.51 -3.55 9.64
C ALA A 11 -16.06 -2.11 9.62
N SER A 12 -15.77 -1.36 10.69
CA SER A 12 -15.99 0.08 10.78
C SER A 12 -14.69 0.70 11.24
N GLU A 13 -14.26 1.77 10.59
CA GLU A 13 -12.99 2.44 10.85
C GLU A 13 -13.23 3.91 11.19
N ASP A 14 -12.71 4.35 12.33
CA ASP A 14 -12.64 5.76 12.72
C ASP A 14 -11.21 6.24 12.49
N ILE A 15 -11.04 7.18 11.55
CA ILE A 15 -9.71 7.64 11.12
C ILE A 15 -9.56 9.13 11.39
N PHE A 16 -8.55 9.49 12.18
CA PHE A 16 -8.12 10.86 12.37
C PHE A 16 -7.02 11.19 11.33
N TYR A 17 -7.37 12.01 10.35
CA TYR A 17 -6.39 12.54 9.41
C TYR A 17 -5.65 13.74 10.04
N PRO A 18 -4.32 13.85 9.88
CA PRO A 18 -3.60 15.06 10.23
C PRO A 18 -4.09 16.22 9.34
N ASP A 19 -3.81 17.45 9.76
CA ASP A 19 -4.04 18.60 8.90
C ASP A 19 -3.25 18.45 7.59
N HIS A 20 -3.90 18.70 6.46
CA HIS A 20 -3.33 18.50 5.15
C HIS A 20 -3.93 19.49 4.15
N ASP A 21 -3.15 19.85 3.13
CA ASP A 21 -3.66 20.65 2.01
C ASP A 21 -4.86 19.99 1.34
N ALA A 22 -5.59 20.75 0.51
CA ALA A 22 -6.74 20.22 -0.21
C ALA A 22 -6.39 18.90 -0.93
N ARG A 23 -7.27 17.89 -0.81
CA ARG A 23 -7.12 16.56 -1.42
C ARG A 23 -7.21 16.68 -2.95
N THR A 24 -6.10 17.10 -3.53
CA THR A 24 -5.88 17.26 -4.97
C THR A 24 -4.63 16.50 -5.33
N GLU A 25 -4.59 15.96 -6.55
CA GLU A 25 -3.44 15.19 -7.02
C GLU A 25 -2.20 16.09 -7.05
N SER A 26 -1.11 15.66 -6.38
CA SER A 26 0.14 16.41 -6.39
C SER A 26 0.74 16.43 -7.81
N LYS A 27 1.65 17.39 -8.05
CA LYS A 27 2.42 17.44 -9.31
C LYS A 27 3.23 16.16 -9.52
N THR A 28 3.75 15.57 -8.44
CA THR A 28 4.48 14.31 -8.45
C THR A 28 3.56 13.18 -8.89
N PHE A 29 2.36 13.07 -8.31
CA PHE A 29 1.40 12.02 -8.65
C PHE A 29 0.96 12.10 -10.11
N LEU A 30 0.63 13.29 -10.59
CA LEU A 30 0.27 13.54 -11.99
C LEU A 30 1.39 13.12 -12.94
N LYS A 31 2.65 13.44 -12.59
CA LYS A 31 3.83 13.02 -13.35
C LYS A 31 3.98 11.49 -13.31
N THR A 32 3.88 10.86 -12.15
CA THR A 32 3.98 9.41 -11.98
C THR A 32 2.94 8.66 -12.81
N LYS A 33 1.67 9.08 -12.76
CA LYS A 33 0.58 8.53 -13.59
C LYS A 33 0.89 8.63 -15.08
N ARG A 34 1.30 9.81 -15.53
CA ARG A 34 1.61 10.05 -16.95
C ARG A 34 2.79 9.20 -17.42
N ASP A 35 3.87 9.18 -16.65
CA ASP A 35 5.10 8.48 -17.01
C ASP A 35 4.88 6.96 -16.97
N GLY A 36 4.14 6.45 -15.98
CA GLY A 36 3.74 5.05 -15.91
C GLY A 36 2.84 4.61 -17.07
N LYS A 37 1.87 5.45 -17.47
CA LYS A 37 1.05 5.20 -18.67
C LYS A 37 1.91 5.15 -19.93
N LYS A 38 2.87 6.08 -20.08
CA LYS A 38 3.82 6.09 -21.20
C LYS A 38 4.70 4.84 -21.22
N ALA A 39 5.11 4.34 -20.04
CA ALA A 39 5.89 3.12 -19.89
C ALA A 39 5.07 1.84 -20.07
N GLY A 40 3.74 1.93 -20.19
CA GLY A 40 2.86 0.77 -20.35
C GLY A 40 2.79 -0.11 -19.09
N LEU A 41 2.90 0.49 -17.90
CA LEU A 41 2.78 -0.26 -16.64
C LEU A 41 1.43 -0.96 -16.57
N ARG A 42 1.44 -2.21 -16.14
CA ARG A 42 0.28 -3.09 -16.06
C ARG A 42 -0.11 -3.31 -14.60
N CYS A 43 -1.33 -3.79 -14.37
CA CYS A 43 -1.77 -4.19 -13.05
C CYS A 43 -0.77 -5.18 -12.43
N ALA A 44 -0.32 -4.89 -11.21
CA ALA A 44 0.68 -5.68 -10.50
C ALA A 44 0.18 -7.08 -10.06
N ILE A 45 -1.14 -7.30 -10.07
CA ILE A 45 -1.77 -8.57 -9.69
C ILE A 45 -2.13 -9.39 -10.92
N THR A 46 -2.93 -8.83 -11.84
CA THR A 46 -3.45 -9.58 -12.99
C THR A 46 -2.62 -9.46 -14.26
N GLY A 47 -1.69 -8.51 -14.30
CA GLY A 47 -0.99 -8.14 -15.52
C GLY A 47 -1.86 -7.46 -16.57
N GLN A 48 -3.12 -7.09 -16.29
CA GLN A 48 -3.98 -6.37 -17.24
C GLN A 48 -3.44 -4.97 -17.54
N SER A 49 -3.60 -4.52 -18.79
CA SER A 49 -3.17 -3.19 -19.25
C SER A 49 -4.31 -2.18 -19.40
N GLU A 50 -5.54 -2.65 -19.43
CA GLU A 50 -6.73 -1.80 -19.52
C GLU A 50 -7.18 -1.40 -18.12
N ASP A 51 -7.87 -0.25 -18.02
CA ASP A 51 -8.49 0.23 -16.78
C ASP A 51 -7.56 0.24 -15.55
N VAL A 52 -6.29 0.57 -15.77
CA VAL A 52 -5.29 0.68 -14.69
C VAL A 52 -5.37 2.02 -13.96
N GLU A 53 -5.30 1.95 -12.64
CA GLU A 53 -5.23 3.04 -11.68
C GLU A 53 -3.95 2.94 -10.84
N TYR A 54 -3.57 4.04 -10.19
CA TYR A 54 -2.36 4.15 -9.38
C TYR A 54 -2.80 4.32 -7.93
N HIS A 55 -2.40 3.38 -7.08
CA HIS A 55 -2.73 3.33 -5.66
C HIS A 55 -1.45 3.49 -4.82
N HIS A 56 -1.54 4.23 -3.73
CA HIS A 56 -0.41 4.39 -2.79
C HIS A 56 -0.11 3.06 -2.09
N ALA A 57 1.10 2.53 -2.24
CA ALA A 57 1.38 1.13 -1.85
C ALA A 57 1.39 0.87 -0.33
N THR A 58 1.86 1.83 0.47
CA THR A 58 2.06 1.62 1.92
C THR A 58 1.52 2.76 2.80
N LEU A 59 1.38 3.96 2.24
CA LEU A 59 0.96 5.14 2.98
C LEU A 59 0.12 6.03 2.06
N GLU A 60 -1.14 6.24 2.42
CA GLU A 60 -2.00 7.19 1.74
C GLU A 60 -1.44 8.61 1.85
N TYR A 61 -1.56 9.38 0.76
CA TYR A 61 -1.10 10.78 0.71
C TYR A 61 -1.63 11.63 1.88
N ALA A 62 -2.86 11.38 2.33
CA ALA A 62 -3.49 12.12 3.41
C ALA A 62 -2.78 11.98 4.77
N PHE A 63 -1.91 10.99 4.95
CA PHE A 63 -1.12 10.82 6.18
C PHE A 63 0.30 11.38 6.09
N GLN A 64 0.69 12.01 4.97
CA GLN A 64 2.06 12.49 4.81
C GLN A 64 2.52 13.41 5.96
N ASN A 65 1.63 14.22 6.52
CA ASN A 65 1.96 15.15 7.60
C ASN A 65 2.02 14.49 8.99
N ALA A 66 1.61 13.22 9.13
CA ALA A 66 1.74 12.45 10.36
C ALA A 66 3.12 11.74 10.47
N VAL A 67 3.91 11.73 9.40
CA VAL A 67 5.15 10.94 9.32
C VAL A 67 6.38 11.80 9.57
N ARG A 68 7.30 11.29 10.38
CA ARG A 68 8.64 11.85 10.60
C ARG A 68 9.59 11.46 9.47
N TRP A 69 9.50 12.17 8.34
CA TRP A 69 10.27 11.88 7.13
C TRP A 69 11.78 12.01 7.29
N ASP A 70 12.23 12.87 8.22
CA ASP A 70 13.63 12.98 8.61
C ASP A 70 14.16 11.67 9.19
N ILE A 71 13.35 10.99 10.02
CA ILE A 71 13.68 9.68 10.57
C ILE A 71 13.65 8.63 9.47
N VAL A 72 12.63 8.61 8.60
CA VAL A 72 12.54 7.64 7.48
C VAL A 72 13.78 7.73 6.58
N LYS A 73 14.19 8.94 6.18
CA LYS A 73 15.42 9.16 5.43
C LYS A 73 16.64 8.70 6.23
N GLY A 74 16.71 9.04 7.52
CA GLY A 74 17.83 8.65 8.37
C GLY A 74 18.01 7.13 8.50
N ILE A 75 16.92 6.37 8.55
CA ILE A 75 16.96 4.90 8.53
C ILE A 75 17.53 4.41 7.19
N ALA A 76 17.03 4.95 6.07
CA ALA A 76 17.47 4.55 4.73
C ALA A 76 18.96 4.79 4.49
N LEU A 77 19.50 5.87 5.04
CA LEU A 77 20.90 6.25 4.95
C LEU A 77 21.78 5.66 6.06
N GLY A 78 21.20 4.91 7.01
CA GLY A 78 21.91 4.30 8.12
C GLY A 78 22.42 5.28 9.19
N THR A 79 21.94 6.53 9.17
CA THR A 79 22.26 7.54 10.19
C THR A 79 21.38 7.41 11.43
N VAL A 80 20.18 6.81 11.29
CA VAL A 80 19.34 6.36 12.40
C VAL A 80 19.48 4.85 12.54
N LYS A 81 20.05 4.40 13.66
CA LYS A 81 20.32 2.98 13.95
C LYS A 81 19.41 2.39 15.01
N GLU A 82 18.76 3.24 15.80
CA GLU A 82 17.85 2.84 16.87
C GLU A 82 16.61 3.71 16.82
N LEU A 83 15.48 3.13 17.23
CA LEU A 83 14.21 3.81 17.41
C LEU A 83 13.73 3.64 18.85
N PRO A 84 12.95 4.61 19.38
CA PRO A 84 12.34 4.44 20.70
C PRO A 84 11.37 3.25 20.66
N VAL A 85 11.44 2.42 21.69
CA VAL A 85 10.39 1.45 21.97
C VAL A 85 9.15 2.23 22.42
N LEU A 86 8.01 1.96 21.78
CA LEU A 86 6.75 2.61 22.09
C LEU A 86 5.88 1.69 22.94
N ASP A 87 5.16 2.25 23.89
CA ASP A 87 4.05 1.55 24.55
C ASP A 87 2.95 1.28 23.50
N PRO A 88 2.49 0.02 23.32
CA PRO A 88 1.56 -0.33 22.25
C PRO A 88 0.14 0.22 22.44
N TYR A 89 -0.19 0.75 23.62
CA TYR A 89 -1.51 1.28 23.95
C TYR A 89 -1.54 2.82 23.95
N THR A 90 -0.45 3.47 24.36
CA THR A 90 -0.37 4.95 24.38
C THR A 90 0.41 5.54 23.21
N TRP A 91 1.22 4.73 22.52
CA TRP A 91 2.17 5.17 21.48
C TRP A 91 3.25 6.13 21.99
N GLU A 92 3.43 6.26 23.31
CA GLU A 92 4.47 7.08 23.90
C GLU A 92 5.79 6.30 24.04
N PRO A 93 6.96 6.97 23.94
CA PRO A 93 8.25 6.33 24.19
C PRO A 93 8.37 5.79 25.62
N THR A 94 8.86 4.56 25.77
CA THR A 94 9.10 3.93 27.07
C THR A 94 10.41 4.41 27.74
N GLY A 95 11.25 5.13 26.99
CA GLY A 95 12.62 5.49 27.37
C GLY A 95 13.68 4.46 26.95
N GLU A 96 13.27 3.29 26.47
CA GLU A 96 14.15 2.30 25.85
C GLU A 96 14.34 2.59 24.36
N MET A 97 15.52 2.26 23.84
CA MET A 97 15.86 2.30 22.41
C MET A 97 16.14 0.88 21.93
N ALA A 98 15.71 0.56 20.71
CA ALA A 98 15.98 -0.74 20.09
C ALA A 98 16.52 -0.60 18.66
N PRO A 99 17.34 -1.56 18.18
CA PRO A 99 17.88 -1.53 16.82
C PRO A 99 16.79 -1.45 15.76
N VAL A 100 17.01 -0.59 14.76
CA VAL A 100 16.02 -0.27 13.74
C VAL A 100 15.61 -1.50 12.91
N GLU A 101 16.51 -2.47 12.72
CA GLU A 101 16.28 -3.70 11.97
C GLU A 101 15.16 -4.57 12.55
N GLY A 102 14.84 -4.39 13.83
CA GLY A 102 13.72 -5.06 14.50
C GLY A 102 12.35 -4.47 14.18
N PHE A 103 12.29 -3.29 13.55
CA PHE A 103 11.03 -2.57 13.28
C PHE A 103 10.57 -2.76 11.83
N LEU A 104 9.25 -2.81 11.62
CA LEU A 104 8.66 -2.96 10.28
C LEU A 104 9.09 -1.85 9.30
N ILE A 105 9.29 -0.63 9.79
CA ILE A 105 9.73 0.50 8.96
C ILE A 105 11.07 0.25 8.27
N PHE A 106 11.99 -0.50 8.88
CA PHE A 106 13.25 -0.87 8.25
C PHE A 106 13.01 -1.69 6.97
N TRP A 107 12.15 -2.70 7.04
CA TRP A 107 11.82 -3.54 5.91
C TRP A 107 11.04 -2.79 4.81
N ILE A 108 10.20 -1.83 5.20
CA ILE A 108 9.53 -0.92 4.25
C ILE A 108 10.56 -0.07 3.51
N VAL A 109 11.52 0.51 4.23
CA VAL A 109 12.60 1.31 3.63
C VAL A 109 13.47 0.48 2.69
N GLU A 110 13.90 -0.71 3.11
CA GLU A 110 14.70 -1.62 2.29
C GLU A 110 13.94 -2.07 1.03
N PHE A 111 12.63 -2.31 1.14
CA PHE A 111 11.78 -2.57 -0.02
C PHE A 111 11.79 -1.41 -1.02
N PHE A 112 11.68 -0.16 -0.56
CA PHE A 112 11.71 1.00 -1.46
C PHE A 112 13.10 1.28 -2.05
N LYS A 113 14.17 1.01 -1.31
CA LYS A 113 15.55 1.01 -1.84
C LYS A 113 15.69 -0.02 -2.96
N TRP A 114 15.19 -1.23 -2.74
CA TRP A 114 15.16 -2.29 -3.76
C TRP A 114 14.32 -1.91 -4.98
N ARG A 115 13.22 -1.18 -4.79
CA ARG A 115 12.43 -0.59 -5.89
C ARG A 115 13.13 0.57 -6.62
N GLY A 116 14.31 0.98 -6.16
CA GLY A 116 15.12 2.02 -6.78
C GLY A 116 14.71 3.44 -6.37
N PHE A 117 14.12 3.63 -5.20
CA PHE A 117 13.88 4.97 -4.67
C PHE A 117 15.19 5.58 -4.14
N ASP A 118 15.47 6.82 -4.54
CA ASP A 118 16.69 7.53 -4.17
C ASP A 118 16.47 8.32 -2.86
N PHE A 119 16.81 7.69 -1.74
CA PHE A 119 16.73 8.33 -0.42
C PHE A 119 17.81 9.40 -0.19
N GLU A 120 18.90 9.41 -0.95
CA GLU A 120 19.92 10.46 -0.85
C GLU A 120 19.35 11.79 -1.38
N ALA A 121 18.70 11.73 -2.56
CA ALA A 121 18.06 12.86 -3.21
C ALA A 121 16.72 13.27 -2.59
N PHE A 122 16.07 12.39 -1.82
CA PHE A 122 14.80 12.68 -1.18
C PHE A 122 14.92 13.83 -0.16
N ASP A 123 14.09 14.87 -0.30
CA ASP A 123 13.99 15.96 0.67
C ASP A 123 12.77 15.73 1.58
N PRO A 124 12.97 15.49 2.89
CA PRO A 124 11.89 15.35 3.86
C PRO A 124 10.90 16.52 3.93
N ALA A 125 11.29 17.72 3.45
CA ALA A 125 10.38 18.87 3.35
C ALA A 125 9.34 18.74 2.23
N PHE A 126 9.53 17.80 1.29
CA PHE A 126 8.63 17.54 0.16
C PHE A 126 8.24 16.04 0.15
N PRO A 127 7.48 15.58 1.15
CA PRO A 127 7.18 14.16 1.33
C PRO A 127 6.37 13.55 0.17
N GLU A 128 5.64 14.38 -0.58
CA GLU A 128 4.94 13.95 -1.79
C GLU A 128 5.90 13.37 -2.83
N THR A 129 7.16 13.78 -2.83
CA THR A 129 8.18 13.24 -3.75
C THR A 129 8.51 11.77 -3.46
N PHE A 130 8.26 11.30 -2.24
CA PHE A 130 8.29 9.88 -1.88
C PHE A 130 6.93 9.23 -2.07
N VAL A 131 5.89 9.75 -1.39
CA VAL A 131 4.56 9.12 -1.32
C VAL A 131 3.96 8.95 -2.72
N ASP A 132 4.16 9.92 -3.60
CA ASP A 132 3.64 9.88 -4.98
C ASP A 132 4.65 9.37 -6.02
N SER A 133 5.80 8.86 -5.59
CA SER A 133 6.83 8.32 -6.49
C SER A 133 6.36 7.06 -7.21
N ALA A 134 6.96 6.74 -8.36
CA ALA A 134 6.67 5.49 -9.06
C ALA A 134 6.98 4.24 -8.22
N GLN A 135 7.92 4.35 -7.28
CA GLN A 135 8.31 3.28 -6.37
C GLN A 135 7.28 3.05 -5.27
N ALA A 136 6.65 4.12 -4.77
CA ALA A 136 5.58 4.09 -3.78
C ALA A 136 4.18 3.82 -4.36
N MET A 137 4.10 3.56 -5.68
CA MET A 137 2.85 3.24 -6.35
C MET A 137 2.69 1.74 -6.63
N LEU A 138 1.46 1.28 -6.40
CA LEU A 138 0.94 0.01 -6.86
C LEU A 138 -0.04 0.26 -8.00
N VAL A 139 0.29 -0.22 -9.20
CA VAL A 139 -0.60 -0.12 -10.36
C VAL A 139 -1.61 -1.24 -10.27
N LEU A 140 -2.90 -0.91 -10.23
CA LEU A 140 -3.99 -1.87 -10.04
C LEU A 140 -5.04 -1.69 -11.14
N HIS A 141 -5.67 -2.78 -11.56
CA HIS A 141 -6.90 -2.67 -12.33
C HIS A 141 -7.98 -2.04 -11.43
N LYS A 142 -8.89 -1.22 -11.98
CA LYS A 142 -9.95 -0.54 -11.20
C LYS A 142 -10.74 -1.48 -10.27
N HIS A 143 -10.98 -2.72 -10.74
CA HIS A 143 -11.61 -3.81 -9.96
C HIS A 143 -10.84 -4.13 -8.67
N LEU A 144 -9.52 -4.21 -8.76
CA LEU A 144 -8.63 -4.50 -7.62
C LEU A 144 -8.26 -3.26 -6.82
N HIS A 145 -8.65 -2.07 -7.27
CA HIS A 145 -8.45 -0.84 -6.51
C HIS A 145 -9.64 -0.55 -5.59
N ARG A 146 -10.87 -0.59 -6.12
CA ARG A 146 -12.05 -0.02 -5.41
C ARG A 146 -13.27 -0.92 -5.34
N GLU A 147 -13.34 -1.98 -6.14
CA GLU A 147 -14.58 -2.78 -6.17
C GLU A 147 -14.77 -3.59 -4.89
N LYS A 148 -16.04 -3.76 -4.53
CA LYS A 148 -16.43 -4.54 -3.36
C LYS A 148 -15.88 -5.97 -3.48
N ASN A 149 -15.44 -6.55 -2.35
CA ASN A 149 -14.87 -7.89 -2.22
C ASN A 149 -13.48 -8.11 -2.86
N HIS A 150 -12.94 -7.15 -3.62
CA HIS A 150 -11.69 -7.32 -4.38
C HIS A 150 -10.70 -6.20 -4.18
N GLY A 151 -11.22 -4.98 -4.07
CA GLY A 151 -10.44 -3.75 -4.03
C GLY A 151 -9.60 -3.63 -2.77
N VAL A 152 -8.38 -3.10 -2.90
CA VAL A 152 -7.52 -2.76 -1.75
C VAL A 152 -8.20 -1.81 -0.75
N HIS A 153 -9.14 -0.98 -1.21
CA HIS A 153 -9.95 -0.12 -0.33
C HIS A 153 -11.22 -0.79 0.23
N ALA A 154 -11.50 -2.04 -0.11
CA ALA A 154 -12.74 -2.74 0.23
C ALA A 154 -12.55 -3.97 1.12
N ILE A 155 -11.34 -4.54 1.17
CA ILE A 155 -10.99 -5.72 1.96
C ILE A 155 -9.70 -5.49 2.75
N THR A 156 -9.48 -6.28 3.80
CA THR A 156 -8.29 -6.12 4.66
C THR A 156 -7.00 -6.47 3.92
N GLY A 157 -5.90 -5.83 4.30
CA GLY A 157 -4.59 -5.99 3.63
C GLY A 157 -4.17 -7.45 3.37
N PRO A 158 -4.22 -8.36 4.37
CA PRO A 158 -3.87 -9.77 4.14
C PRO A 158 -4.76 -10.48 3.11
N ILE A 159 -6.07 -10.18 3.10
CA ILE A 159 -7.02 -10.77 2.14
C ILE A 159 -6.82 -10.17 0.75
N PHE A 160 -6.54 -8.87 0.65
CA PHE A 160 -6.16 -8.25 -0.62
C PHE A 160 -4.90 -8.88 -1.22
N LEU A 161 -3.84 -9.02 -0.41
CA LEU A 161 -2.55 -9.57 -0.86
C LEU A 161 -2.64 -11.03 -1.29
N LEU A 162 -3.60 -11.81 -0.78
CA LEU A 162 -3.85 -13.18 -1.22
C LEU A 162 -4.05 -13.25 -2.75
N GLN A 163 -4.69 -12.25 -3.36
CA GLN A 163 -4.92 -12.20 -4.81
C GLN A 163 -3.63 -12.12 -5.65
N ALA A 164 -2.50 -11.76 -5.06
CA ALA A 164 -1.20 -11.77 -5.74
C ALA A 164 -0.56 -13.18 -5.84
N PHE A 165 -1.13 -14.19 -5.17
CA PHE A 165 -0.63 -15.56 -5.18
C PHE A 165 -1.39 -16.43 -6.20
N PRO A 166 -0.74 -17.46 -6.78
CA PRO A 166 -1.43 -18.43 -7.60
C PRO A 166 -2.38 -19.29 -6.75
N PHE A 167 -3.65 -19.36 -7.13
CA PHE A 167 -4.66 -20.18 -6.45
C PHE A 167 -4.67 -21.63 -6.94
N VAL A 168 -5.11 -22.53 -6.07
CA VAL A 168 -5.40 -23.92 -6.44
C VAL A 168 -6.65 -24.00 -7.31
N ASP A 169 -6.74 -25.02 -8.16
CA ASP A 169 -7.88 -25.22 -9.05
C ASP A 169 -9.21 -25.30 -8.30
N GLY A 170 -10.22 -24.61 -8.82
CA GLY A 170 -11.57 -24.60 -8.26
C GLY A 170 -11.79 -23.59 -7.14
N PHE A 171 -10.73 -23.02 -6.54
CA PHE A 171 -10.85 -21.99 -5.51
C PHE A 171 -11.69 -20.81 -6.00
N VAL A 172 -12.50 -20.28 -5.09
CA VAL A 172 -13.36 -19.10 -5.31
C VAL A 172 -12.91 -18.04 -4.32
N PHE A 173 -12.45 -16.89 -4.82
CA PHE A 173 -11.96 -15.83 -3.96
C PHE A 173 -13.11 -15.05 -3.31
N SER A 174 -14.16 -14.76 -4.07
CA SER A 174 -15.30 -13.98 -3.61
C SER A 174 -16.66 -14.53 -4.11
N PRO A 175 -17.78 -14.19 -3.43
CA PRO A 175 -19.11 -14.65 -3.83
C PRO A 175 -19.50 -14.27 -5.27
N ASP A 176 -19.09 -13.10 -5.76
CA ASP A 176 -19.42 -12.64 -7.10
C ASP A 176 -18.72 -13.45 -8.21
N GLU A 177 -17.53 -14.00 -7.95
CA GLU A 177 -16.88 -14.95 -8.86
C GLU A 177 -17.68 -16.26 -8.96
N LEU A 178 -18.23 -16.75 -7.84
CA LEU A 178 -19.07 -17.95 -7.84
C LEU A 178 -20.34 -17.71 -8.67
N GLU A 179 -21.02 -16.59 -8.45
CA GLU A 179 -22.20 -16.20 -9.23
C GLU A 179 -21.90 -16.11 -10.74
N ALA A 180 -20.77 -15.49 -11.11
CA ALA A 180 -20.37 -15.37 -12.50
C ALA A 180 -20.10 -16.74 -13.15
N ARG A 181 -19.42 -17.66 -12.45
CA ARG A 181 -19.14 -19.02 -12.93
C ARG A 181 -20.41 -19.83 -13.18
N HIS A 182 -21.46 -19.61 -12.39
CA HIS A 182 -22.76 -20.26 -12.59
C HIS A 182 -23.51 -19.71 -13.80
N LYS A 183 -23.51 -18.38 -14.03
CA LYS A 183 -24.16 -17.76 -15.20
C LYS A 183 -23.56 -18.17 -16.54
N THR A 184 -22.27 -18.46 -16.60
CA THR A 184 -21.60 -18.91 -17.84
C THR A 184 -21.87 -20.38 -18.21
N LYS A 185 -22.55 -21.14 -17.34
CA LYS A 185 -22.87 -22.56 -17.57
C LYS A 185 -24.31 -22.80 -18.03
N GLU A 186 -25.14 -21.75 -18.08
CA GLU A 186 -26.49 -21.75 -18.67
C GLU A 186 -26.45 -21.25 -20.12
#